data_AF-A0A0C9Y9L9-F1
#
_entry.id   AF-A0A0C9Y9L9-F1
#
_cell.length_a   1.000
_cell.length_b   1.000
_cell.length_c   1.000
_cell.angle_alpha   90.00
_cell.angle_beta   90.00
_cell.angle_gamma   90.00
#
_symmetry.space_group_name_H-M   'P 1'
#
loop_
_entity.id
_entity.type
_entity.pdbx_description
1 polymer ?
#
loop_
_entity_poly.entity_id
_entity_poly.type
_entity_poly.pdbx_seq_one_letter_code
_entity_poly.pdbx_strand_id
1 'polypeptide(L)'
;MKTIALANHKSVNHVHHELYLGHNSFRTRRSKLSAWNAFCWKKKKEYSNGTLHFLLFVYNSPLCFKTASEEYKSLSMEEKKAVIEEYACHKERKTFGLCATAKSKVNDITGTLKAVENEVYLYFLHVVHTDTYLWCS
;
A
#
# COMPACT_ATOMS: atom_id res chain seq x y z
N MET A 1 27.01 -0.20 14.17
CA MET A 1 25.62 -0.63 13.91
C MET A 1 25.07 0.21 12.76
N LYS A 2 24.91 -0.34 11.54
CA LYS A 2 24.31 0.41 10.42
C LYS A 2 22.79 0.33 10.55
N THR A 3 22.10 1.47 10.51
CA THR A 3 20.64 1.52 10.56
C THR A 3 20.06 0.99 9.24
N ILE A 4 18.87 0.38 9.29
CA ILE A 4 18.16 -0.18 8.12
C ILE A 4 18.01 0.86 7.00
N ALA A 5 17.85 2.14 7.36
CA ALA A 5 17.81 3.27 6.44
C ALA A 5 19.11 3.42 5.64
N LEU A 6 20.25 3.42 6.33
CA LEU A 6 21.57 3.57 5.73
C LEU A 6 21.92 2.37 4.82
N ALA A 7 21.52 1.16 5.23
CA ALA A 7 21.77 -0.07 4.46
C ALA A 7 20.99 -0.13 3.13
N ASN A 8 19.88 0.61 3.03
CA ASN A 8 18.99 0.58 1.86
C ASN A 8 19.00 1.89 1.06
N HIS A 9 19.93 2.81 1.35
CA HIS A 9 19.95 4.16 0.75
C HIS A 9 18.60 4.90 0.87
N LYS A 10 17.85 4.62 1.94
CA LYS A 10 16.53 5.20 2.21
C LYS A 10 16.62 6.19 3.37
N SER A 11 15.81 7.24 3.35
CA SER A 11 15.69 8.11 4.53
C SER A 11 14.95 7.40 5.66
N VAL A 12 15.24 7.76 6.91
CA VAL A 12 14.55 7.22 8.09
C VAL A 12 13.03 7.42 7.99
N ASN A 13 12.59 8.59 7.50
CA ASN A 13 11.17 8.87 7.25
C ASN A 13 10.55 7.93 6.21
N HIS A 14 11.30 7.58 5.16
CA HIS A 14 10.81 6.67 4.13
C HIS A 14 10.68 5.24 4.67
N VAL A 15 11.67 4.77 5.44
CA VAL A 15 11.60 3.47 6.14
C VAL A 15 10.43 3.44 7.13
N HIS A 16 10.25 4.51 7.91
CA HIS A 16 9.13 4.63 8.86
C HIS A 16 7.78 4.61 8.15
N HIS A 17 7.64 5.33 7.04
CA HIS A 17 6.41 5.35 6.25
C HIS A 17 6.12 3.99 5.61
N GLU A 18 7.13 3.26 5.13
CA GLU A 18 6.96 1.89 4.63
C GLU A 18 6.52 0.91 5.72
N LEU A 19 7.05 1.03 6.93
CA LEU A 19 6.65 0.20 8.08
C LEU A 19 5.22 0.55 8.55
N TYR A 20 4.90 1.84 8.70
CA TYR A 20 3.57 2.30 9.14
C TYR A 20 2.46 2.12 8.09
N LEU A 21 2.78 2.19 6.80
CA LEU A 21 1.82 1.92 5.72
C LEU A 21 1.20 0.51 5.83
N GLY A 22 1.88 -0.44 6.47
CA GLY A 22 1.33 -1.78 6.73
C GLY A 22 0.04 -1.73 7.55
N HIS A 23 -0.14 -0.75 8.44
CA HIS A 23 -1.30 -0.75 9.35
C HIS A 23 -2.53 -0.04 8.78
N ASN A 24 -2.34 1.05 8.00
CA ASN A 24 -3.43 1.85 7.44
C ASN A 24 -3.80 1.50 6.00
N SER A 25 -2.93 0.84 5.23
CA SER A 25 -3.21 0.51 3.83
C SER A 25 -4.31 -0.57 3.66
N PHE A 26 -4.45 -1.47 4.64
CA PHE A 26 -5.52 -2.47 4.65
C PHE A 26 -6.87 -1.91 5.12
N ARG A 27 -6.90 -0.72 5.72
CA ARG A 27 -8.14 0.05 5.92
C ARG A 27 -8.54 0.74 4.62
N THR A 28 -8.64 -0.03 3.54
CA THR A 28 -9.40 0.43 2.38
C THR A 28 -10.84 0.54 2.84
N ARG A 29 -11.31 1.77 3.07
CA ARG A 29 -12.73 2.07 3.24
C ARG A 29 -13.46 1.35 2.12
N ARG A 30 -14.23 0.31 2.45
CA ARG A 30 -14.91 -0.56 1.47
C ARG A 30 -16.00 0.25 0.78
N SER A 31 -15.61 1.10 -0.18
CA SER A 31 -16.57 1.76 -1.05
C SER A 31 -17.21 0.67 -1.91
N LYS A 32 -18.54 0.58 -1.83
CA LYS A 32 -19.33 -0.30 -2.71
C LYS A 32 -19.01 0.07 -4.17
N LEU A 33 -18.93 -0.94 -5.02
CA LEU A 33 -18.90 -0.76 -6.48
C LEU A 33 -20.27 -0.25 -6.91
N SER A 34 -20.43 1.07 -6.93
CA SER A 34 -21.65 1.73 -7.40
C SER A 34 -21.27 2.72 -8.49
N ALA A 35 -22.20 2.93 -9.43
CA ALA A 35 -22.03 3.88 -10.51
C ALA A 35 -21.69 5.29 -10.00
N TRP A 36 -22.32 5.73 -8.91
CA TRP A 36 -22.00 7.00 -8.27
C TRP A 36 -20.58 7.06 -7.72
N ASN A 37 -20.11 6.02 -7.01
CA ASN A 37 -18.73 5.99 -6.49
C ASN A 37 -17.69 5.97 -7.62
N ALA A 38 -17.97 5.21 -8.68
CA ALA A 38 -17.12 5.13 -9.86
C ALA A 38 -17.06 6.49 -10.59
N PHE A 39 -18.20 7.16 -10.73
CA PHE A 39 -18.29 8.52 -11.27
C PHE A 39 -17.49 9.53 -10.43
N CYS A 40 -17.71 9.57 -9.12
CA CYS A 40 -16.95 10.47 -8.23
C CYS A 40 -15.44 10.18 -8.27
N TRP A 41 -15.04 8.91 -8.39
CA TRP A 41 -13.64 8.53 -8.57
C TRP A 41 -13.06 9.05 -9.89
N LYS A 42 -13.80 8.89 -10.99
CA LYS A 42 -13.37 9.35 -12.32
C LYS A 42 -13.22 10.87 -12.35
N LYS A 43 -14.21 11.60 -11.83
CA LYS A 43 -14.14 13.06 -11.69
C LYS A 43 -12.94 13.47 -10.83
N LYS A 44 -12.70 12.81 -9.69
CA LYS A 44 -11.51 13.07 -8.87
C LYS A 44 -10.20 12.94 -9.67
N LYS A 45 -10.09 11.94 -10.54
CA LYS A 45 -8.91 11.70 -11.39
C LYS A 45 -8.72 12.83 -12.41
N GLU A 46 -9.81 13.29 -13.03
CA GLU A 46 -9.80 14.43 -13.95
C GLU A 46 -9.35 15.73 -13.24
N TYR A 47 -9.85 15.99 -12.03
CA TYR A 47 -9.47 17.16 -11.24
C TYR A 47 -8.09 17.06 -10.57
N SER A 48 -7.54 15.86 -10.34
CA SER A 48 -6.20 15.73 -9.75
C SER A 48 -5.06 16.22 -10.64
N ASN A 49 -5.32 16.46 -11.93
CA ASN A 49 -4.37 17.12 -12.85
C ASN A 49 -4.40 18.66 -12.75
N GLY A 50 -5.29 19.22 -11.93
CA GLY A 50 -5.40 20.66 -11.69
C GLY A 50 -6.41 20.95 -10.57
N THR A 51 -5.90 21.13 -9.35
CA THR A 51 -6.62 21.54 -8.12
C THR A 51 -7.25 20.40 -7.29
N LEU A 52 -6.76 20.31 -6.06
CA LEU A 52 -6.82 19.19 -5.11
C LEU A 52 -8.20 18.90 -4.46
N HIS A 53 -9.32 19.47 -4.91
CA HIS A 53 -10.47 19.67 -4.02
C HIS A 53 -11.85 19.12 -4.44
N PHE A 54 -12.00 18.35 -5.52
CA PHE A 54 -13.32 17.92 -5.99
C PHE A 54 -14.14 17.12 -4.96
N LEU A 55 -13.54 16.16 -4.24
CA LEU A 55 -14.29 15.34 -3.27
C LEU A 55 -14.67 16.11 -2.00
N LEU A 56 -13.79 16.97 -1.47
CA LEU A 56 -14.19 17.83 -0.36
C LEU A 56 -15.26 18.83 -0.82
N PHE A 57 -15.20 19.29 -2.07
CA PHE A 57 -16.13 20.27 -2.62
C PHE A 57 -17.53 19.68 -2.87
N VAL A 58 -17.61 18.46 -3.44
CA VAL A 58 -18.89 17.76 -3.66
C VAL A 58 -19.55 17.33 -2.34
N TYR A 59 -18.78 16.92 -1.33
CA TYR A 59 -19.34 16.48 -0.05
C TYR A 59 -19.62 17.63 0.94
N ASN A 60 -18.95 18.78 0.82
CA ASN A 60 -19.15 19.93 1.72
C ASN A 60 -20.00 21.07 1.12
N SER A 61 -20.31 21.04 -0.19
CA SER A 61 -21.14 22.09 -0.83
C SER A 61 -22.38 21.49 -1.51
N PRO A 62 -23.60 21.88 -1.09
CA PRO A 62 -24.86 21.42 -1.70
C PRO A 62 -25.00 21.79 -3.18
N LEU A 63 -24.42 22.92 -3.60
CA LEU A 63 -24.46 23.39 -4.99
C LEU A 63 -23.67 22.45 -5.92
N CYS A 64 -22.53 21.98 -5.44
CA CYS A 64 -21.62 21.10 -6.19
C CYS A 64 -22.11 19.66 -6.23
N PHE A 65 -22.84 19.24 -5.20
CA PHE A 65 -23.56 17.97 -5.24
C PHE A 65 -24.65 17.98 -6.32
N LYS A 66 -25.40 19.08 -6.47
CA LYS A 66 -26.45 19.20 -7.50
C LYS A 66 -25.87 19.13 -8.91
N THR A 67 -24.84 19.92 -9.22
CA THR A 67 -24.19 19.88 -10.54
C THR A 67 -23.60 18.51 -10.86
N ALA A 68 -22.89 17.89 -9.91
CA ALA A 68 -22.37 16.53 -10.09
C ALA A 68 -23.49 15.48 -10.24
N SER A 69 -24.61 15.66 -9.55
CA SER A 69 -25.78 14.77 -9.70
C SER A 69 -26.45 14.93 -11.06
N GLU A 70 -26.53 16.13 -11.60
CA GLU A 70 -27.10 16.41 -12.93
C GLU A 70 -26.21 15.82 -14.02
N GLU A 71 -24.89 16.04 -13.96
CA GLU A 71 -23.92 15.42 -14.86
C GLU A 71 -23.99 13.89 -14.82
N TYR A 72 -24.13 13.30 -13.63
CA TYR A 72 -24.29 11.85 -13.51
C TYR A 72 -25.61 11.36 -14.12
N LYS A 73 -26.70 12.14 -13.98
CA LYS A 73 -27.99 11.81 -14.57
C LYS A 73 -27.96 11.90 -16.10
N SER A 74 -27.21 12.85 -16.67
CA SER A 74 -27.05 12.99 -18.12
C SER A 74 -26.21 11.89 -18.77
N LEU A 75 -25.43 11.13 -17.99
CA LEU A 75 -24.67 9.99 -18.54
C LEU A 75 -25.59 8.89 -19.06
N SER A 76 -25.25 8.33 -20.22
CA SER A 76 -25.93 7.15 -20.76
C SER A 76 -25.70 5.91 -19.89
N MET A 77 -26.47 4.85 -20.14
CA MET A 77 -26.30 3.58 -19.44
C MET A 77 -24.98 2.90 -19.82
N GLU A 78 -24.55 3.05 -21.06
CA GLU A 78 -23.28 2.54 -21.59
C GLU A 78 -22.10 3.24 -20.90
N GLU A 79 -22.16 4.57 -20.77
CA GLU A 79 -21.12 5.34 -20.09
C GLU A 79 -21.03 4.98 -18.61
N LYS A 80 -22.17 4.85 -17.92
CA LYS A 80 -22.22 4.41 -16.52
C LYS A 80 -21.59 3.03 -16.36
N LYS A 81 -21.88 2.09 -17.26
CA LYS A 81 -21.31 0.74 -17.24
C LYS A 81 -19.80 0.77 -17.45
N ALA A 82 -19.32 1.52 -18.44
CA ALA A 82 -17.89 1.67 -18.73
C ALA A 82 -17.12 2.26 -17.53
N VAL A 83 -17.69 3.26 -16.85
CA VAL A 83 -17.08 3.88 -15.67
C VAL A 83 -17.02 2.91 -14.48
N ILE A 84 -18.05 2.08 -14.28
CA ILE A 84 -18.04 1.04 -13.25
C ILE A 84 -16.94 0.01 -13.53
N GLU A 85 -16.80 -0.43 -14.77
CA GLU A 85 -15.80 -1.43 -15.18
C GLU A 85 -14.37 -0.90 -15.01
N GLU A 86 -14.10 0.34 -15.43
CA GLU A 86 -12.81 1.00 -15.21
C GLU A 86 -12.49 1.08 -13.70
N TYR A 87 -13.49 1.45 -12.90
CA TYR A 87 -13.34 1.54 -11.45
C TYR A 87 -13.10 0.18 -10.79
N ALA A 88 -13.76 -0.88 -11.26
CA ALA A 88 -13.54 -2.25 -10.81
C ALA A 88 -12.09 -2.68 -11.08
N CYS A 89 -11.63 -2.51 -12.32
CA CYS A 89 -10.25 -2.80 -12.72
C CYS A 89 -9.23 -2.02 -11.87
N HIS A 90 -9.49 -0.73 -11.60
CA HIS A 90 -8.63 0.07 -10.75
C HIS A 90 -8.55 -0.47 -9.32
N LYS A 91 -9.69 -0.86 -8.73
CA LYS A 91 -9.72 -1.45 -7.38
C LYS A 91 -8.97 -2.78 -7.33
N GLU A 92 -9.14 -3.63 -8.33
CA GLU A 92 -8.44 -4.91 -8.42
C GLU A 92 -6.93 -4.71 -8.51
N ARG A 93 -6.46 -3.86 -9.45
CA ARG A 93 -5.03 -3.54 -9.58
C ARG A 93 -4.45 -2.95 -8.30
N LYS A 94 -5.18 -2.05 -7.64
CA LYS A 94 -4.73 -1.47 -6.37
C LYS A 94 -4.63 -2.53 -5.27
N THR A 95 -5.62 -3.44 -5.18
CA THR A 95 -5.62 -4.54 -4.22
C THR A 95 -4.46 -5.50 -4.49
N PHE A 96 -4.26 -5.87 -5.75
CA PHE A 96 -3.14 -6.70 -6.18
C PHE A 96 -1.79 -6.06 -5.81
N GLY A 97 -1.60 -4.77 -6.09
CA GLY A 97 -0.37 -4.05 -5.72
C GLY A 97 -0.10 -4.03 -4.21
N LEU A 98 -1.15 -3.85 -3.40
CA LEU A 98 -1.04 -3.95 -1.93
C LEU A 98 -0.66 -5.37 -1.49
N CYS A 99 -1.32 -6.39 -2.02
CA CYS A 99 -1.03 -7.79 -1.72
C CYS A 99 0.40 -8.18 -2.14
N ALA A 100 0.84 -7.77 -3.33
CA ALA A 100 2.20 -8.02 -3.83
C ALA A 100 3.25 -7.35 -2.94
N THR A 101 3.02 -6.09 -2.53
CA THR A 101 3.89 -5.36 -1.61
C THR A 101 3.96 -6.05 -0.25
N ALA A 102 2.81 -6.48 0.30
CA ALA A 102 2.76 -7.20 1.57
C ALA A 102 3.53 -8.52 1.49
N LYS A 103 3.34 -9.28 0.41
CA LYS A 103 4.05 -10.54 0.17
C LYS A 103 5.56 -10.33 0.07
N SER A 104 6.01 -9.29 -0.64
CA SER A 104 7.42 -8.94 -0.71
C SER A 104 8.01 -8.67 0.67
N LYS A 105 7.31 -7.85 1.50
CA LYS A 105 7.77 -7.56 2.86
C LYS A 105 7.85 -8.79 3.75
N VAL A 106 6.87 -9.69 3.65
CA VAL A 106 6.90 -10.97 4.39
C VAL A 106 8.10 -11.82 3.97
N ASN A 107 8.40 -11.88 2.67
CA ASN A 107 9.58 -12.58 2.16
C ASN A 107 10.88 -11.95 2.67
N ASP A 108 11.00 -10.62 2.66
CA ASP A 108 12.18 -9.91 3.16
C ASP A 108 12.41 -10.17 4.66
N ILE A 109 11.35 -10.13 5.46
CA ILE A 109 11.41 -10.45 6.90
C ILE A 109 11.81 -11.91 7.12
N THR A 110 11.21 -12.84 6.37
CA THR A 110 11.51 -14.27 6.48
C THR A 110 12.97 -14.55 6.09
N GLY A 111 13.47 -13.91 5.03
CA GLY A 111 14.85 -14.03 4.59
C GLY A 111 15.85 -13.50 5.61
N THR A 112 15.57 -12.34 6.20
CA THR A 112 16.44 -11.74 7.22
C THR A 112 16.45 -12.56 8.52
N LEU A 113 15.31 -13.07 8.98
CA LEU A 113 15.23 -13.99 10.13
C LEU A 113 16.09 -15.24 9.91
N LYS A 114 15.96 -15.88 8.74
CA LYS A 114 16.74 -17.06 8.40
C LYS A 114 18.26 -16.79 8.37
N ALA A 115 18.66 -15.60 7.90
CA ALA A 115 20.06 -15.21 7.90
C ALA A 115 20.60 -15.06 9.33
N VAL A 116 19.83 -14.40 10.22
CA VAL A 116 20.19 -14.25 11.64
C VAL A 116 20.28 -15.60 12.34
N GLU A 117 19.31 -16.50 12.11
CA GLU A 117 19.34 -17.86 12.66
C GLU A 117 20.61 -18.61 12.24
N ASN A 118 21.00 -18.51 10.97
CA ASN A 118 22.23 -19.14 10.48
C ASN A 118 23.49 -18.54 11.13
N GLU A 119 23.56 -17.21 11.31
CA GLU A 119 24.69 -16.57 11.97
C GLU A 119 24.81 -16.98 13.44
N VAL A 120 23.69 -17.03 14.17
CA VAL A 120 23.65 -17.48 15.57
C VAL A 120 24.07 -18.94 15.68
N TYR A 121 23.61 -19.79 14.76
CA TYR A 121 23.99 -21.20 14.70
C TYR A 121 25.49 -21.38 14.44
N LEU A 122 26.05 -20.64 13.48
CA LEU A 122 27.48 -20.64 13.19
C LEU A 122 28.31 -20.14 14.37
N TYR A 123 27.86 -19.08 15.05
CA TYR A 123 28.50 -18.58 16.26
C TYR A 123 28.50 -19.63 17.38
N PHE A 124 27.36 -20.29 17.61
CA PHE A 124 27.24 -21.34 18.62
C PHE A 124 28.18 -22.51 18.33
N LEU A 125 28.24 -22.98 17.07
CA LEU A 125 29.19 -24.01 16.66
C LEU A 125 30.64 -23.58 16.90
N HIS A 126 30.98 -22.33 16.59
CA HIS A 126 32.32 -21.80 16.80
C HIS A 126 32.70 -21.79 18.29
N VAL A 127 31.82 -21.32 19.17
CA VAL A 127 32.04 -21.29 20.62
C VAL A 127 32.26 -22.70 21.18
N VAL A 128 31.37 -23.64 20.84
CA VAL A 128 31.48 -25.05 21.28
C VAL A 128 32.78 -25.68 20.78
N HIS A 129 33.16 -25.41 19.52
CA HIS A 129 34.41 -25.88 18.96
C HIS A 129 35.59 -25.32 19.75
N THR A 130 35.69 -24.01 19.96
CA THR A 130 36.80 -23.40 20.72
C THR A 130 36.92 -23.89 22.15
N ASP A 131 35.80 -24.15 22.83
CA ASP A 131 35.80 -24.66 24.21
C ASP A 131 36.30 -26.12 24.29
N THR A 132 36.03 -26.94 23.26
CA THR A 132 36.54 -28.32 23.20
C THR A 132 38.06 -28.41 23.00
N TYR A 133 38.71 -27.44 22.35
CA TYR A 133 40.19 -27.44 22.21
C TYR A 133 40.90 -26.92 23.48
N LEU A 134 40.26 -26.05 24.25
CA LEU A 134 40.76 -25.53 25.52
C LEU A 134 40.75 -26.56 26.65
N TRP A 135 39.89 -27.58 26.57
CA TRP A 135 39.85 -28.70 27.53
C TRP A 135 40.77 -29.88 27.16
N CYS A 136 41.30 -29.92 25.94
CA CYS A 136 42.17 -30.99 25.44
C CYS A 136 43.66 -30.60 25.35
N SER A 137 44.04 -29.41 25.85
CA SER A 137 45.44 -28.95 25.98
C SER A 137 45.83 -28.86 27.44
#